data_AF-B3EU57-F1
#
_entry.id   AF-B3EU57-F1
#
_cell.length_a   1.000
_cell.length_b   1.000
_cell.length_c   1.000
_cell.angle_alpha   90.00
_cell.angle_beta   90.00
_cell.angle_gamma   90.00
#
_symmetry.space_group_name_H-M   'P 1'
#
loop_
_entity.id
_entity.type
_entity.pdbx_description
1 polymer ?
#
loop_
_entity_poly.entity_id
_entity_poly.type
_entity_poly.pdbx_seq_one_letter_code
_entity_poly.pdbx_strand_id
1 'polypeptide(L)'
;MLKNTIIRYVIVLSMMLIQACNCGDDSSRTPDISSGPTGDGTSKTGRKTSESKPKPDGKAAGDKTKNPSSITTWDITGNIYKAAVQINQTDNWLNQLGIDKTKKETVVVNASNSYIKSPGGGIDGALGSWAGANNTNPWRIPAPVLPNGNSAPDRLNAGKFALFSVPFGHIYLAVGPMASQVQSLKKTRDLIANLYYNILTQAEQDNKKCVVLCAISTQIFAADGKETDTGKAFTKAEFVINAYEGMRQGIAQFQQESPNHTLKIILNNWDETVVDQVKPLTK
;
A
#
# COMPACT_ATOMS: atom_id res chain seq x y z
N MET A 1 -26.74 30.54 32.69
CA MET A 1 -25.73 30.25 33.73
C MET A 1 -25.32 28.78 33.64
N LEU A 2 -24.16 28.42 34.17
CA LEU A 2 -23.50 27.11 33.97
C LEU A 2 -24.32 25.92 34.52
N LYS A 3 -24.13 24.74 33.92
CA LYS A 3 -24.22 23.45 34.60
C LYS A 3 -23.04 22.54 34.23
N ASN A 4 -22.34 22.08 35.26
CA ASN A 4 -21.55 20.85 35.32
C ASN A 4 -20.44 20.63 34.28
N THR A 5 -19.44 21.51 34.27
CA THR A 5 -18.04 21.06 34.15
C THR A 5 -17.62 20.39 35.48
N ILE A 6 -16.56 19.57 35.46
CA ILE A 6 -15.94 18.90 36.63
C ILE A 6 -16.74 17.68 37.16
N ILE A 7 -16.61 16.55 36.46
CA ILE A 7 -16.24 15.30 37.13
C ILE A 7 -14.85 14.96 36.59
N ARG A 8 -13.83 15.05 37.44
CA ARG A 8 -12.42 14.86 37.08
C ARG A 8 -11.72 14.17 38.25
N TYR A 9 -11.15 13.00 37.99
CA TYR A 9 -10.48 12.10 38.94
C TYR A 9 -11.36 11.46 40.03
N VAL A 10 -11.41 10.13 40.02
CA VAL A 10 -10.95 9.22 41.10
C VAL A 10 -11.30 7.78 40.68
N ILE A 11 -10.39 6.82 40.90
CA ILE A 11 -10.40 5.40 40.44
C ILE A 11 -10.43 5.27 38.88
N VAL A 12 -9.64 4.43 38.19
CA VAL A 12 -8.71 3.36 38.60
C VAL A 12 -7.27 3.71 38.18
N LEU A 13 -6.33 3.65 39.12
CA LEU A 13 -4.89 3.70 38.87
C LEU A 13 -4.25 2.51 39.60
N SER A 14 -4.34 1.31 39.02
CA SER A 14 -3.90 0.07 39.66
C SER A 14 -3.64 -1.06 38.66
N MET A 15 -2.55 -0.96 37.88
CA MET A 15 -1.69 -2.10 37.55
C MET A 15 -0.43 -1.61 36.82
N MET A 16 0.73 -1.83 37.46
CA MET A 16 2.06 -1.65 36.89
C MET A 16 2.86 -2.94 37.11
N LEU A 17 4.02 -3.05 36.46
CA LEU A 17 5.10 -4.03 36.70
C LEU A 17 4.85 -5.49 36.28
N ILE A 18 5.44 -5.84 35.14
CA ILE A 18 6.34 -6.99 34.86
C ILE A 18 6.85 -6.76 33.42
N GLN A 19 8.13 -6.83 33.07
CA GLN A 19 9.39 -6.85 33.84
C GLN A 19 10.46 -6.13 32.98
N ALA A 20 11.55 -5.67 33.59
CA ALA A 20 12.70 -5.15 32.85
C ALA A 20 13.80 -6.22 32.70
N CYS A 21 14.42 -6.29 31.53
CA CYS A 21 15.74 -6.89 31.32
C CYS A 21 16.56 -5.98 30.39
N ASN A 22 17.78 -5.66 30.80
CA ASN A 22 18.75 -4.92 30.01
C ASN A 22 19.25 -5.74 28.81
N CYS A 23 19.71 -5.07 27.75
CA CYS A 23 21.16 -4.93 27.47
C CYS A 23 21.42 -4.18 26.15
N GLY A 24 22.54 -3.45 26.10
CA GLY A 24 23.15 -3.01 24.84
C GLY A 24 22.67 -1.68 24.28
N ASP A 25 23.02 -0.57 24.96
CA ASP A 25 23.55 0.57 24.20
C ASP A 25 24.89 0.11 23.60
N ASP A 26 25.10 0.27 22.30
CA ASP A 26 26.44 0.20 21.72
C ASP A 26 26.58 1.21 20.57
N SER A 27 27.67 1.96 20.60
CA SER A 27 27.78 3.23 19.89
C SER A 27 28.68 3.14 18.66
N SER A 28 28.45 4.04 17.70
CA SER A 28 29.37 4.37 16.61
C SER A 28 29.90 3.21 15.74
N ARG A 29 29.28 2.99 14.58
CA ARG A 29 30.02 2.46 13.42
C ARG A 29 29.45 2.94 12.07
N THR A 30 30.05 4.01 11.55
CA THR A 30 30.07 4.29 10.11
C THR A 30 30.95 3.23 9.42
N PRO A 31 30.51 2.64 8.29
CA PRO A 31 31.40 1.92 7.39
C PRO A 31 32.02 2.93 6.42
N ASP A 32 33.30 3.26 6.61
CA ASP A 32 34.05 4.03 5.62
C ASP A 32 34.26 3.24 4.33
N ILE A 33 34.13 3.93 3.20
CA ILE A 33 34.38 3.36 1.88
C ILE A 33 35.88 3.43 1.60
N SER A 34 36.58 2.31 1.77
CA SER A 34 37.97 2.16 1.35
C SER A 34 38.06 1.38 0.03
N SER A 35 38.95 1.81 -0.86
CA SER A 35 39.05 1.34 -2.24
C SER A 35 40.47 0.87 -2.58
N GLY A 36 40.60 -0.30 -3.19
CA GLY A 36 41.87 -0.73 -3.78
C GLY A 36 42.14 -2.24 -3.69
N PRO A 37 43.03 -2.79 -4.55
CA PRO A 37 42.73 -4.09 -5.14
C PRO A 37 43.87 -5.12 -5.12
N THR A 38 43.51 -6.39 -5.30
CA THR A 38 44.32 -7.55 -5.79
C THR A 38 43.38 -8.76 -5.83
N GLY A 39 43.57 -9.82 -6.65
CA GLY A 39 44.54 -10.10 -7.71
C GLY A 39 44.10 -11.38 -8.46
N ASP A 40 44.72 -11.70 -9.61
CA ASP A 40 44.26 -12.78 -10.52
C ASP A 40 44.40 -14.23 -10.00
N GLY A 41 43.62 -15.15 -10.58
CA GLY A 41 43.68 -16.59 -10.28
C GLY A 41 42.89 -17.49 -11.25
N THR A 42 43.37 -17.66 -12.49
CA THR A 42 42.70 -18.50 -13.52
C THR A 42 43.12 -19.97 -13.48
N SER A 43 42.17 -20.88 -13.75
CA SER A 43 42.46 -22.19 -14.36
C SER A 43 41.22 -22.79 -15.06
N LYS A 44 41.42 -23.78 -15.94
CA LYS A 44 40.40 -24.43 -16.80
C LYS A 44 40.47 -25.96 -16.72
N THR A 45 39.32 -26.63 -16.75
CA THR A 45 38.94 -27.85 -17.52
C THR A 45 37.53 -28.27 -17.07
N GLY A 46 36.58 -28.74 -17.91
CA GLY A 46 36.57 -30.01 -18.67
C GLY A 46 35.84 -31.09 -17.84
N ARG A 47 34.88 -31.90 -18.33
CA ARG A 47 34.40 -32.22 -19.69
C ARG A 47 33.01 -32.90 -19.61
N LYS A 48 32.33 -33.06 -20.76
CA LYS A 48 31.09 -33.82 -21.08
C LYS A 48 30.91 -35.16 -20.29
N THR A 49 29.73 -35.80 -20.13
CA THR A 49 28.40 -35.79 -20.83
C THR A 49 27.32 -36.25 -19.79
N SER A 50 26.06 -36.69 -20.00
CA SER A 50 25.15 -37.01 -21.14
C SER A 50 23.68 -37.10 -20.66
N GLU A 51 22.71 -37.22 -21.57
CA GLU A 51 21.26 -37.33 -21.32
C GLU A 51 20.77 -38.76 -21.02
N SER A 52 19.62 -38.91 -20.34
CA SER A 52 18.43 -39.63 -20.88
C SER A 52 17.27 -39.72 -19.86
N LYS A 53 16.03 -39.72 -20.38
CA LYS A 53 14.82 -40.19 -19.67
C LYS A 53 14.42 -41.56 -20.23
N PRO A 54 13.54 -42.29 -19.53
CA PRO A 54 12.27 -42.59 -20.20
C PRO A 54 11.02 -42.37 -19.33
N LYS A 55 9.87 -42.19 -20.00
CA LYS A 55 8.52 -42.40 -19.46
C LYS A 55 8.20 -43.90 -19.43
N PRO A 56 7.13 -44.30 -18.73
CA PRO A 56 5.98 -44.84 -19.47
C PRO A 56 4.67 -44.06 -19.21
N ASP A 57 3.64 -44.32 -20.03
CA ASP A 57 2.34 -43.63 -19.98
C ASP A 57 1.25 -44.45 -19.26
N GLY A 58 0.22 -43.77 -18.77
CA GLY A 58 -0.99 -44.40 -18.20
C GLY A 58 -2.22 -43.50 -18.35
N LYS A 59 -3.27 -43.98 -19.03
CA LYS A 59 -4.55 -43.26 -19.24
C LYS A 59 -5.66 -43.83 -18.34
N ALA A 60 -6.05 -43.09 -17.31
CA ALA A 60 -7.38 -43.14 -16.67
C ALA A 60 -7.49 -41.95 -15.70
N ALA A 61 -8.64 -41.31 -15.46
CA ALA A 61 -9.92 -41.36 -16.16
C ALA A 61 -10.45 -39.92 -16.34
N GLY A 62 -11.32 -39.70 -17.33
CA GLY A 62 -11.93 -38.39 -17.58
C GLY A 62 -13.08 -38.10 -16.62
N ASP A 63 -12.78 -37.86 -15.34
CA ASP A 63 -13.81 -37.46 -14.39
C ASP A 63 -14.31 -36.03 -14.70
N LYS A 64 -15.63 -35.85 -14.68
CA LYS A 64 -16.27 -34.58 -15.04
C LYS A 64 -16.40 -33.70 -13.79
N THR A 65 -15.27 -33.20 -13.31
CA THR A 65 -15.26 -32.08 -12.37
C THR A 65 -16.09 -30.95 -12.98
N LYS A 66 -17.25 -30.67 -12.40
CA LYS A 66 -18.01 -29.46 -12.71
C LYS A 66 -17.12 -28.29 -12.30
N ASN A 67 -16.52 -27.59 -13.27
CA ASN A 67 -15.93 -26.28 -13.01
C ASN A 67 -17.01 -25.43 -12.33
N PRO A 68 -16.75 -24.88 -11.13
CA PRO A 68 -17.55 -23.78 -10.62
C PRO A 68 -17.41 -22.64 -11.63
N SER A 69 -18.50 -22.33 -12.32
CA SER A 69 -18.53 -21.20 -13.25
C SER A 69 -18.36 -19.89 -12.51
N SER A 70 -17.86 -18.87 -13.22
CA SER A 70 -18.00 -17.46 -12.87
C SER A 70 -17.57 -17.05 -11.46
N ILE A 71 -16.30 -16.63 -11.35
CA ILE A 71 -15.88 -15.37 -10.72
C ILE A 71 -16.55 -15.04 -9.38
N THR A 72 -15.82 -15.21 -8.28
CA THR A 72 -16.08 -14.41 -7.07
C THR A 72 -15.74 -12.95 -7.38
N THR A 73 -16.75 -12.13 -7.70
CA THR A 73 -16.56 -10.70 -7.96
C THR A 73 -16.11 -10.03 -6.67
N TRP A 74 -14.86 -9.55 -6.66
CA TRP A 74 -14.28 -8.85 -5.52
C TRP A 74 -14.77 -7.40 -5.39
N ASP A 75 -15.59 -6.93 -6.35
CA ASP A 75 -16.61 -5.92 -6.10
C ASP A 75 -17.91 -6.62 -5.69
N ILE A 76 -18.25 -6.56 -4.40
CA ILE A 76 -19.44 -7.17 -3.80
C ILE A 76 -20.62 -6.19 -3.80
N THR A 77 -20.37 -4.89 -3.56
CA THR A 77 -21.42 -3.87 -3.46
C THR A 77 -21.73 -3.16 -4.79
N GLY A 78 -20.97 -3.45 -5.84
CA GLY A 78 -21.11 -2.80 -7.15
C GLY A 78 -20.66 -1.33 -7.14
N ASN A 79 -19.83 -0.92 -6.18
CA ASN A 79 -19.41 0.46 -5.96
C ASN A 79 -17.97 0.77 -6.40
N ILE A 80 -17.32 -0.18 -7.09
CA ILE A 80 -15.96 -0.01 -7.62
C ILE A 80 -16.02 0.43 -9.10
N TYR A 81 -15.15 1.37 -9.47
CA TYR A 81 -15.04 1.96 -10.81
C TYR A 81 -13.57 2.05 -11.22
N LYS A 82 -13.23 1.84 -12.50
CA LYS A 82 -11.86 2.06 -13.03
C LYS A 82 -11.73 3.38 -13.79
N ALA A 83 -10.59 4.03 -13.64
CA ALA A 83 -10.24 5.28 -14.33
C ALA A 83 -8.75 5.28 -14.75
N ALA A 84 -8.43 6.02 -15.81
CA ALA A 84 -7.07 6.20 -16.32
C ALA A 84 -6.73 7.70 -16.41
N VAL A 85 -6.88 8.42 -15.28
CA VAL A 85 -6.72 9.88 -15.22
C VAL A 85 -5.34 10.23 -14.68
N GLN A 86 -4.56 10.96 -15.50
CA GLN A 86 -3.26 11.50 -15.10
C GLN A 86 -3.41 12.65 -14.09
N ILE A 87 -3.08 12.37 -12.83
CA ILE A 87 -2.95 13.41 -11.79
C ILE A 87 -1.78 14.32 -12.15
N ASN A 88 -2.02 15.63 -12.05
CA ASN A 88 -1.10 16.69 -12.46
C ASN A 88 -1.31 17.96 -11.60
N GLN A 89 -0.49 18.98 -11.82
CA GLN A 89 -0.47 20.22 -11.01
C GLN A 89 -1.76 21.08 -11.12
N THR A 90 -2.71 20.75 -11.99
CA THR A 90 -3.97 21.51 -12.17
C THR A 90 -5.19 20.68 -11.77
N ASP A 91 -6.27 21.32 -11.34
CA ASP A 91 -7.52 20.66 -10.93
C ASP A 91 -8.26 19.88 -12.05
N ASN A 92 -7.75 19.88 -13.29
CA ASN A 92 -8.36 19.18 -14.42
C ASN A 92 -8.58 17.68 -14.14
N TRP A 93 -7.68 17.02 -13.39
CA TRP A 93 -7.85 15.61 -13.02
C TRP A 93 -9.00 15.36 -12.04
N LEU A 94 -9.34 16.33 -11.18
CA LEU A 94 -10.51 16.25 -10.29
C LEU A 94 -11.79 16.22 -11.12
N ASN A 95 -11.92 17.13 -12.09
CA ASN A 95 -13.06 17.20 -13.00
C ASN A 95 -13.20 15.91 -13.84
N GLN A 96 -12.09 15.31 -14.28
CA GLN A 96 -12.09 14.06 -15.03
C GLN A 96 -12.55 12.85 -14.20
N LEU A 97 -12.35 12.87 -12.87
CA LEU A 97 -12.84 11.86 -11.94
C LEU A 97 -14.24 12.16 -11.37
N GLY A 98 -14.85 13.30 -11.75
CA GLY A 98 -16.14 13.75 -11.22
C GLY A 98 -16.08 14.24 -9.76
N ILE A 99 -14.92 14.74 -9.32
CA ILE A 99 -14.68 15.18 -7.94
C ILE A 99 -14.97 16.68 -7.82
N ASP A 100 -16.05 17.03 -7.13
CA ASP A 100 -16.34 18.42 -6.76
C ASP A 100 -15.44 18.87 -5.60
N LYS A 101 -14.47 19.74 -5.91
CA LYS A 101 -13.50 20.23 -4.92
C LYS A 101 -14.08 21.10 -3.81
N THR A 102 -15.36 21.49 -3.88
CA THR A 102 -16.02 22.32 -2.85
C THR A 102 -16.59 21.50 -1.70
N LYS A 103 -16.92 20.21 -1.92
CA LYS A 103 -17.79 19.44 -1.02
C LYS A 103 -17.11 18.78 0.19
N LYS A 104 -15.77 18.65 0.20
CA LYS A 104 -14.99 17.95 1.27
C LYS A 104 -15.26 16.45 1.44
N GLU A 105 -15.90 15.84 0.45
CA GLU A 105 -16.42 14.47 0.45
C GLU A 105 -15.44 13.40 -0.09
N THR A 106 -14.25 13.78 -0.57
CA THR A 106 -13.34 12.85 -1.28
C THR A 106 -12.01 12.63 -0.56
N VAL A 107 -11.53 11.39 -0.60
CA VAL A 107 -10.15 11.00 -0.28
C VAL A 107 -9.39 10.67 -1.55
N VAL A 108 -8.13 11.09 -1.65
CA VAL A 108 -7.20 10.61 -2.68
C VAL A 108 -6.01 9.93 -2.01
N VAL A 109 -5.78 8.67 -2.33
CA VAL A 109 -4.68 7.88 -1.76
C VAL A 109 -3.41 8.13 -2.56
N ASN A 110 -2.37 8.52 -1.84
CA ASN A 110 -1.02 8.71 -2.35
C ASN A 110 -0.16 7.49 -1.99
N ALA A 111 0.57 6.93 -2.95
CA ALA A 111 1.58 5.90 -2.71
C ALA A 111 2.89 6.57 -2.26
N SER A 112 2.90 7.06 -1.02
CA SER A 112 3.98 7.85 -0.45
C SER A 112 5.23 7.05 -0.12
N ASN A 113 6.37 7.74 -0.18
CA ASN A 113 7.63 7.22 0.33
C ASN A 113 7.68 7.17 1.88
N SER A 114 8.64 6.43 2.46
CA SER A 114 8.70 6.26 3.93
C SER A 114 8.89 7.56 4.72
N TYR A 115 9.49 8.60 4.13
CA TYR A 115 9.66 9.93 4.73
C TYR A 115 8.48 10.83 4.32
N ILE A 116 7.34 10.63 4.97
CA ILE A 116 6.05 11.25 4.60
C ILE A 116 6.00 12.78 4.72
N LYS A 117 7.07 13.43 5.19
CA LYS A 117 7.16 14.90 5.21
C LYS A 117 7.43 15.50 3.84
N SER A 118 8.15 14.83 2.94
CA SER A 118 8.42 15.35 1.59
C SER A 118 7.99 14.36 0.52
N PRO A 119 7.30 14.81 -0.56
CA PRO A 119 6.89 13.93 -1.65
C PRO A 119 8.10 13.48 -2.49
N GLY A 120 8.10 12.21 -2.88
CA GLY A 120 9.09 11.61 -3.78
C GLY A 120 8.76 11.80 -5.27
N GLY A 121 9.06 10.78 -6.07
CA GLY A 121 8.72 10.73 -7.51
C GLY A 121 7.32 10.15 -7.78
N GLY A 122 6.96 10.05 -9.05
CA GLY A 122 5.71 9.41 -9.48
C GLY A 122 4.45 10.11 -8.94
N ILE A 123 3.49 9.32 -8.43
CA ILE A 123 2.22 9.85 -7.90
C ILE A 123 2.41 10.71 -6.64
N ASP A 124 3.44 10.41 -5.83
CA ASP A 124 3.81 11.17 -4.64
C ASP A 124 4.27 12.58 -5.01
N GLY A 125 5.15 12.68 -6.01
CA GLY A 125 5.58 13.97 -6.58
C GLY A 125 4.47 14.74 -7.30
N ALA A 126 3.55 14.05 -7.97
CA ALA A 126 2.42 14.67 -8.66
C ALA A 126 1.38 15.26 -7.68
N LEU A 127 0.96 14.49 -6.68
CA LEU A 127 0.04 14.94 -5.63
C LEU A 127 0.68 15.99 -4.73
N GLY A 128 1.98 15.82 -4.41
CA GLY A 128 2.78 16.82 -3.72
C GLY A 128 2.75 18.16 -4.46
N SER A 129 3.18 18.15 -5.73
CA SER A 129 3.21 19.38 -6.54
C SER A 129 1.84 20.05 -6.66
N TRP A 130 0.76 19.28 -6.84
CA TRP A 130 -0.61 19.79 -6.88
C TRP A 130 -1.03 20.43 -5.54
N ALA A 131 -0.63 19.84 -4.41
CA ALA A 131 -0.87 20.38 -3.07
C ALA A 131 0.13 21.49 -2.65
N GLY A 132 1.03 21.93 -3.55
CA GLY A 132 2.08 22.89 -3.26
C GLY A 132 3.25 22.34 -2.41
N ALA A 133 3.28 21.04 -2.15
CA ALA A 133 4.31 20.36 -1.38
C ALA A 133 5.47 19.85 -2.26
N ASN A 134 6.70 19.97 -1.76
CA ASN A 134 7.93 19.51 -2.42
C ASN A 134 9.07 19.35 -1.38
N ASN A 135 10.31 19.11 -1.83
CA ASN A 135 11.45 18.90 -0.93
C ASN A 135 11.87 20.12 -0.09
N THR A 136 11.58 21.35 -0.52
CA THR A 136 11.85 22.58 0.27
C THR A 136 10.62 23.11 1.00
N ASN A 137 9.42 22.87 0.46
CA ASN A 137 8.13 23.08 1.12
C ASN A 137 7.42 21.74 1.44
N PRO A 138 7.85 20.99 2.47
CA PRO A 138 7.23 19.72 2.86
C PRO A 138 5.74 19.83 3.24
N TRP A 139 5.04 18.69 3.29
CA TRP A 139 3.66 18.55 3.78
C TRP A 139 3.54 19.09 5.22
N ARG A 140 3.13 20.35 5.41
CA ARG A 140 3.16 21.04 6.72
C ARG A 140 1.98 21.94 7.08
N ILE A 141 1.15 22.35 6.12
CA ILE A 141 0.03 23.28 6.37
C ILE A 141 -1.27 22.70 5.80
N PRO A 142 -2.09 21.98 6.61
CA PRO A 142 -1.79 21.51 7.98
C PRO A 142 -0.74 20.39 7.99
N ALA A 143 -0.15 20.09 9.14
CA ALA A 143 0.78 18.95 9.26
C ALA A 143 0.00 17.62 9.15
N PRO A 144 0.56 16.57 8.51
CA PRO A 144 -0.06 15.26 8.48
C PRO A 144 -0.33 14.69 9.88
N VAL A 145 -1.47 14.05 10.06
CA VAL A 145 -1.88 13.37 11.30
C VAL A 145 -2.08 11.87 11.06
N LEU A 146 -1.93 11.07 12.10
CA LEU A 146 -2.33 9.66 12.10
C LEU A 146 -3.87 9.55 12.14
N PRO A 147 -4.44 8.39 11.78
CA PRO A 147 -5.90 8.15 11.84
C PRO A 147 -6.56 8.44 13.21
N ASN A 148 -5.80 8.38 14.31
CA ASN A 148 -6.26 8.71 15.65
C ASN A 148 -6.10 10.21 16.04
N GLY A 149 -5.81 11.09 15.08
CA GLY A 149 -5.68 12.53 15.27
C GLY A 149 -4.33 13.01 15.85
N ASN A 150 -3.45 12.10 16.28
CA ASN A 150 -2.11 12.47 16.73
C ASN A 150 -1.23 12.94 15.56
N SER A 151 -0.29 13.85 15.80
CA SER A 151 0.71 14.26 14.80
C SER A 151 1.43 13.06 14.20
N ALA A 152 1.56 13.01 12.87
CA ALA A 152 2.29 11.94 12.21
C ALA A 152 3.81 12.12 12.39
N PRO A 153 4.57 11.02 12.59
CA PRO A 153 6.04 11.08 12.67
C PRO A 153 6.66 11.36 11.29
N ASP A 154 7.90 11.83 11.28
CA ASP A 154 8.72 12.06 10.08
C ASP A 154 8.77 10.87 9.13
N ARG A 155 8.65 9.64 9.65
CA ARG A 155 8.69 8.40 8.89
C ARG A 155 7.57 7.45 9.28
N LEU A 156 6.89 6.87 8.30
CA LEU A 156 5.96 5.77 8.50
C LEU A 156 6.57 4.44 8.06
N ASN A 157 6.18 3.38 8.78
CA ASN A 157 6.45 2.00 8.39
C ASN A 157 5.52 1.57 7.25
N ALA A 158 5.94 0.57 6.47
CA ALA A 158 5.09 -0.05 5.46
C ALA A 158 3.79 -0.61 6.08
N GLY A 159 2.68 -0.50 5.34
CA GLY A 159 1.35 -0.89 5.83
C GLY A 159 0.71 0.15 6.75
N LYS A 160 1.15 1.42 6.71
CA LYS A 160 0.57 2.55 7.45
C LYS A 160 0.34 3.76 6.54
N PHE A 161 -0.53 4.67 6.98
CA PHE A 161 -0.79 5.94 6.31
C PHE A 161 -1.00 7.08 7.31
N ALA A 162 -0.88 8.31 6.82
CA ALA A 162 -1.25 9.54 7.51
C ALA A 162 -2.25 10.34 6.66
N LEU A 163 -3.02 11.22 7.29
CA LEU A 163 -4.03 12.08 6.67
C LEU A 163 -3.45 13.50 6.54
N PHE A 164 -3.52 14.07 5.33
CA PHE A 164 -3.18 15.46 5.04
C PHE A 164 -4.41 16.17 4.45
N SER A 165 -4.84 17.29 5.04
CA SER A 165 -6.09 17.94 4.63
C SER A 165 -5.91 18.90 3.47
N VAL A 166 -6.85 18.84 2.52
CA VAL A 166 -6.88 19.63 1.27
C VAL A 166 -8.28 20.19 1.03
N PRO A 167 -8.48 21.19 0.14
CA PRO A 167 -9.79 21.82 -0.03
C PRO A 167 -10.95 20.86 -0.35
N PHE A 168 -10.68 19.76 -1.08
CA PHE A 168 -11.69 18.75 -1.46
C PHE A 168 -11.93 17.65 -0.42
N GLY A 169 -11.19 17.62 0.70
CA GLY A 169 -11.21 16.52 1.67
C GLY A 169 -9.81 16.17 2.15
N HIS A 170 -9.36 14.93 1.94
CA HIS A 170 -8.07 14.44 2.45
C HIS A 170 -7.21 13.80 1.34
N ILE A 171 -5.89 13.97 1.44
CA ILE A 171 -4.91 13.05 0.83
C ILE A 171 -4.48 12.07 1.92
N TYR A 172 -4.55 10.77 1.65
CA TYR A 172 -4.00 9.75 2.54
C TYR A 172 -2.61 9.36 2.05
N LEU A 173 -1.59 9.75 2.80
CA LEU A 173 -0.16 9.50 2.55
C LEU A 173 0.19 8.07 2.98
N ALA A 174 0.04 7.10 2.08
CA ALA A 174 0.08 5.68 2.38
C ALA A 174 1.40 5.02 1.94
N VAL A 175 2.11 4.41 2.88
CA VAL A 175 3.43 3.79 2.65
C VAL A 175 3.28 2.28 2.43
N GLY A 176 3.53 1.85 1.19
CA GLY A 176 3.58 0.43 0.83
C GLY A 176 4.91 -0.25 1.17
N PRO A 177 4.96 -1.59 1.20
CA PRO A 177 6.22 -2.35 1.30
C PRO A 177 7.08 -2.20 0.04
N MET A 178 8.40 -2.29 0.21
CA MET A 178 9.39 -2.26 -0.88
C MET A 178 9.92 -3.67 -1.17
N ALA A 179 10.22 -4.00 -2.44
CA ALA A 179 10.83 -5.27 -2.84
C ALA A 179 12.16 -5.55 -2.11
N SER A 180 12.95 -4.51 -1.84
CA SER A 180 14.19 -4.57 -1.06
C SER A 180 14.00 -4.83 0.45
N GLN A 181 12.77 -4.94 0.94
CA GLN A 181 12.41 -5.11 2.35
C GLN A 181 11.45 -6.30 2.58
N VAL A 182 11.33 -7.22 1.61
CA VAL A 182 10.38 -8.33 1.66
C VAL A 182 10.85 -9.42 2.62
N GLN A 183 10.13 -9.54 3.74
CA GLN A 183 10.28 -10.70 4.63
C GLN A 183 9.79 -11.98 3.93
N SER A 184 8.58 -11.95 3.39
CA SER A 184 8.03 -12.94 2.46
C SER A 184 6.91 -12.31 1.64
N LEU A 185 6.65 -12.82 0.42
CA LEU A 185 5.61 -12.32 -0.47
C LEU A 185 4.22 -12.40 0.18
N LYS A 186 3.97 -13.41 1.02
CA LYS A 186 2.77 -13.49 1.85
C LYS A 186 2.66 -12.28 2.78
N LYS A 187 3.71 -11.95 3.57
CA LYS A 187 3.70 -10.77 4.44
C LYS A 187 3.53 -9.46 3.66
N THR A 188 4.12 -9.36 2.47
CA THR A 188 3.90 -8.22 1.55
C THR A 188 2.43 -8.07 1.15
N ARG A 189 1.79 -9.17 0.75
CA ARG A 189 0.36 -9.21 0.42
C ARG A 189 -0.51 -8.84 1.62
N ASP A 190 -0.25 -9.48 2.77
CA ASP A 190 -1.00 -9.26 4.02
C ASP A 190 -0.89 -7.80 4.49
N LEU A 191 0.29 -7.17 4.39
CA LEU A 191 0.51 -5.74 4.71
C LEU A 191 -0.29 -4.82 3.77
N ILE A 192 -0.38 -5.15 2.49
CA ILE A 192 -1.14 -4.35 1.51
C ILE A 192 -2.65 -4.55 1.72
N ALA A 193 -3.12 -5.76 2.00
CA ALA A 193 -4.52 -6.00 2.36
C ALA A 193 -4.95 -5.17 3.58
N ASN A 194 -4.16 -5.23 4.66
CA ASN A 194 -4.39 -4.40 5.84
C ASN A 194 -4.36 -2.89 5.51
N LEU A 195 -3.46 -2.43 4.64
CA LEU A 195 -3.39 -1.02 4.26
C LEU A 195 -4.65 -0.54 3.53
N TYR A 196 -5.12 -1.30 2.52
CA TYR A 196 -6.32 -0.93 1.75
C TYR A 196 -7.60 -1.03 2.58
N TYR A 197 -7.73 -2.06 3.42
CA TYR A 197 -8.83 -2.17 4.38
C TYR A 197 -8.89 -0.94 5.30
N ASN A 198 -7.79 -0.63 6.03
CA ASN A 198 -7.79 0.49 6.98
C ASN A 198 -7.99 1.85 6.30
N ILE A 199 -7.56 2.03 5.05
CA ILE A 199 -7.82 3.24 4.27
C ILE A 199 -9.33 3.41 3.98
N LEU A 200 -10.02 2.35 3.57
CA LEU A 200 -11.46 2.42 3.28
C LEU A 200 -12.29 2.58 4.56
N THR A 201 -11.95 1.83 5.62
CA THR A 201 -12.58 1.97 6.95
C THR A 201 -12.40 3.38 7.51
N GLN A 202 -11.22 4.01 7.37
CA GLN A 202 -11.02 5.40 7.78
C GLN A 202 -11.80 6.39 6.90
N ALA A 203 -11.90 6.15 5.58
CA ALA A 203 -12.69 7.01 4.71
C ALA A 203 -14.20 6.96 5.04
N GLU A 204 -14.72 5.79 5.43
CA GLU A 204 -16.09 5.64 5.94
C GLU A 204 -16.27 6.38 7.27
N GLN A 205 -15.35 6.22 8.23
CA GLN A 205 -15.36 6.96 9.51
C GLN A 205 -15.24 8.49 9.32
N ASP A 206 -14.44 8.95 8.35
CA ASP A 206 -14.32 10.35 7.91
C ASP A 206 -15.58 10.86 7.19
N ASN A 207 -16.64 10.05 7.07
CA ASN A 207 -17.91 10.33 6.39
C ASN A 207 -17.71 10.77 4.92
N LYS A 208 -16.78 10.11 4.22
CA LYS A 208 -16.43 10.41 2.83
C LYS A 208 -17.38 9.65 1.89
N LYS A 209 -17.61 10.20 0.70
CA LYS A 209 -18.45 9.60 -0.35
C LYS A 209 -17.64 9.01 -1.49
N CYS A 210 -16.36 9.39 -1.63
CA CYS A 210 -15.49 8.90 -2.68
C CYS A 210 -14.06 8.66 -2.18
N VAL A 211 -13.43 7.57 -2.63
CA VAL A 211 -11.99 7.31 -2.46
C VAL A 211 -11.37 7.03 -3.82
N VAL A 212 -10.29 7.73 -4.15
CA VAL A 212 -9.45 7.44 -5.32
C VAL A 212 -8.24 6.62 -4.85
N LEU A 213 -8.17 5.37 -5.30
CA LEU A 213 -7.10 4.43 -5.00
C LEU A 213 -6.12 4.38 -6.18
N CYS A 214 -4.86 4.74 -5.95
CA CYS A 214 -3.75 4.34 -6.83
C CYS A 214 -3.31 2.89 -6.54
N ALA A 215 -2.46 2.32 -7.38
CA ALA A 215 -1.84 1.01 -7.15
C ALA A 215 -0.54 1.15 -6.34
N ILE A 216 -0.61 0.94 -5.02
CA ILE A 216 0.54 1.09 -4.11
C ILE A 216 1.61 0.01 -4.39
N SER A 217 2.88 0.39 -4.21
CA SER A 217 4.07 -0.46 -4.40
C SER A 217 4.37 -0.99 -5.82
N THR A 218 3.47 -0.90 -6.80
CA THR A 218 3.63 -1.60 -8.10
C THR A 218 4.71 -1.05 -9.04
N GLN A 219 5.17 0.18 -8.82
CA GLN A 219 6.13 0.87 -9.70
C GLN A 219 7.54 0.99 -9.10
N ILE A 220 7.85 2.10 -8.41
CA ILE A 220 9.20 2.42 -7.89
C ILE A 220 9.66 1.41 -6.84
N PHE A 221 8.72 0.83 -6.08
CA PHE A 221 9.00 -0.14 -5.01
C PHE A 221 9.08 -1.58 -5.51
N ALA A 222 8.72 -1.84 -6.77
CA ALA A 222 8.68 -3.18 -7.35
C ALA A 222 9.98 -3.47 -8.11
N ALA A 223 10.68 -4.52 -7.68
CA ALA A 223 11.91 -5.04 -8.29
C ALA A 223 11.99 -6.56 -8.05
N ASP A 224 12.96 -7.22 -8.69
CA ASP A 224 13.37 -8.57 -8.28
C ASP A 224 13.98 -8.54 -6.87
N GLY A 225 13.94 -9.65 -6.15
CA GLY A 225 14.42 -9.69 -4.77
C GLY A 225 14.51 -11.10 -4.18
N LYS A 226 14.63 -11.15 -2.85
CA LYS A 226 14.77 -12.38 -2.07
C LYS A 226 14.04 -12.23 -0.74
N GLU A 227 13.22 -13.20 -0.39
CA GLU A 227 12.52 -13.27 0.90
C GLU A 227 13.54 -13.44 2.04
N THR A 228 13.53 -12.57 3.05
CA THR A 228 14.43 -12.72 4.21
C THR A 228 14.04 -13.89 5.13
N ASP A 229 12.75 -14.26 5.17
CA ASP A 229 12.24 -15.35 6.01
C ASP A 229 12.68 -16.74 5.52
N THR A 230 12.75 -16.93 4.19
CA THR A 230 12.90 -18.25 3.54
C THR A 230 14.15 -18.37 2.68
N GLY A 231 14.75 -17.24 2.29
CA GLY A 231 15.79 -17.19 1.28
C GLY A 231 15.31 -17.45 -0.16
N LYS A 232 14.00 -17.60 -0.42
CA LYS A 232 13.46 -17.78 -1.77
C LYS A 232 13.66 -16.51 -2.59
N ALA A 233 14.21 -16.61 -3.80
CA ALA A 233 14.23 -15.52 -4.77
C ALA A 233 12.81 -15.28 -5.35
N PHE A 234 12.51 -14.05 -5.73
CA PHE A 234 11.29 -13.68 -6.43
C PHE A 234 11.54 -12.62 -7.50
N THR A 235 10.67 -12.61 -8.50
CA THR A 235 10.66 -11.63 -9.60
C THR A 235 9.81 -10.40 -9.26
N LYS A 236 10.08 -9.28 -9.95
CA LYS A 236 9.22 -8.08 -9.96
C LYS A 236 7.77 -8.43 -10.27
N ALA A 237 7.54 -9.37 -11.19
CA ALA A 237 6.21 -9.85 -11.53
C ALA A 237 5.50 -10.53 -10.35
N GLU A 238 6.15 -11.48 -9.66
CA GLU A 238 5.60 -12.10 -8.45
C GLU A 238 5.30 -11.07 -7.35
N PHE A 239 6.18 -10.08 -7.17
CA PHE A 239 5.96 -8.99 -6.21
C PHE A 239 4.74 -8.13 -6.56
N VAL A 240 4.59 -7.72 -7.83
CA VAL A 240 3.44 -6.92 -8.31
C VAL A 240 2.14 -7.71 -8.23
N ILE A 241 2.16 -9.02 -8.54
CA ILE A 241 0.99 -9.89 -8.40
C ILE A 241 0.56 -9.98 -6.93
N ASN A 242 1.49 -10.22 -5.99
CA ASN A 242 1.20 -10.25 -4.56
C ASN A 242 0.71 -8.90 -4.04
N ALA A 243 1.20 -7.78 -4.59
CA ALA A 243 0.68 -6.45 -4.29
C ALA A 243 -0.80 -6.34 -4.70
N TYR A 244 -1.14 -6.62 -5.97
CA TYR A 244 -2.52 -6.55 -6.46
C TYR A 244 -3.48 -7.56 -5.79
N GLU A 245 -3.03 -8.77 -5.44
CA GLU A 245 -3.81 -9.67 -4.58
C GLU A 245 -4.14 -9.02 -3.23
N GLY A 246 -3.16 -8.35 -2.61
CA GLY A 246 -3.33 -7.67 -1.33
C GLY A 246 -4.37 -6.55 -1.44
N MET A 247 -4.31 -5.72 -2.49
CA MET A 247 -5.29 -4.65 -2.68
C MET A 247 -6.71 -5.22 -2.82
N ARG A 248 -6.90 -6.26 -3.63
CA ARG A 248 -8.20 -6.92 -3.81
C ARG A 248 -8.71 -7.55 -2.51
N GLN A 249 -7.83 -8.17 -1.72
CA GLN A 249 -8.17 -8.73 -0.40
C GLN A 249 -8.63 -7.65 0.58
N GLY A 250 -7.89 -6.53 0.69
CA GLY A 250 -8.26 -5.42 1.58
C GLY A 250 -9.57 -4.73 1.20
N ILE A 251 -9.82 -4.54 -0.11
CA ILE A 251 -11.07 -3.96 -0.60
C ILE A 251 -12.26 -4.92 -0.38
N ALA A 252 -12.09 -6.21 -0.69
CA ALA A 252 -13.13 -7.21 -0.48
C ALA A 252 -13.45 -7.42 1.01
N GLN A 253 -12.44 -7.37 1.90
CA GLN A 253 -12.64 -7.42 3.35
C GLN A 253 -13.48 -6.22 3.83
N PHE A 254 -13.15 -5.00 3.39
CA PHE A 254 -13.95 -3.82 3.71
C PHE A 254 -15.41 -3.96 3.25
N GLN A 255 -15.65 -4.46 2.03
CA GLN A 255 -17.01 -4.72 1.53
C GLN A 255 -17.75 -5.83 2.28
N GLN A 256 -17.05 -6.78 2.90
CA GLN A 256 -17.66 -7.85 3.71
C GLN A 256 -18.01 -7.38 5.13
N GLU A 257 -17.20 -6.49 5.72
CA GLU A 257 -17.42 -5.95 7.07
C GLU A 257 -18.39 -4.76 7.08
N SER A 258 -18.37 -3.91 6.03
CA SER A 258 -19.29 -2.78 5.82
C SER A 258 -20.18 -2.97 4.57
N PRO A 259 -21.02 -4.03 4.47
CA PRO A 259 -21.75 -4.35 3.23
C PRO A 259 -22.80 -3.30 2.80
N ASN A 260 -23.18 -2.39 3.70
CA ASN A 260 -24.10 -1.28 3.42
C ASN A 260 -23.38 0.04 3.08
N HIS A 261 -22.06 0.03 2.86
CA HIS A 261 -21.30 1.25 2.56
C HIS A 261 -21.80 1.91 1.26
N THR A 262 -21.87 3.25 1.26
CA THR A 262 -22.17 4.04 0.04
C THR A 262 -20.92 4.65 -0.61
N LEU A 263 -19.74 4.32 -0.07
CA LEU A 263 -18.43 4.81 -0.52
C LEU A 263 -18.14 4.41 -1.99
N LYS A 264 -18.04 5.39 -2.89
CA LYS A 264 -17.60 5.22 -4.28
C LYS A 264 -16.10 4.96 -4.32
N ILE A 265 -15.66 3.82 -4.82
CA ILE A 265 -14.25 3.44 -4.90
C ILE A 265 -13.78 3.58 -6.35
N ILE A 266 -12.81 4.47 -6.60
CA ILE A 266 -12.25 4.69 -7.94
C ILE A 266 -10.81 4.16 -7.98
N LEU A 267 -10.58 3.10 -8.76
CA LEU A 267 -9.27 2.55 -9.07
C LEU A 267 -8.64 3.38 -10.19
N ASN A 268 -7.70 4.26 -9.88
CA ASN A 268 -7.10 5.18 -10.86
C ASN A 268 -5.69 4.73 -11.26
N ASN A 269 -5.47 4.52 -12.57
CA ASN A 269 -4.21 4.04 -13.16
C ASN A 269 -3.72 2.69 -12.58
N TRP A 270 -4.65 1.74 -12.41
CA TRP A 270 -4.33 0.34 -12.17
C TRP A 270 -4.09 -0.40 -13.49
N ASP A 271 -3.39 -1.53 -13.44
CA ASP A 271 -3.20 -2.41 -14.61
C ASP A 271 -4.55 -2.92 -15.13
N GLU A 272 -4.81 -2.74 -16.43
CA GLU A 272 -6.09 -3.10 -17.07
C GLU A 272 -6.42 -4.59 -16.95
N THR A 273 -5.43 -5.47 -16.83
CA THR A 273 -5.61 -6.91 -16.64
C THR A 273 -6.04 -7.28 -15.22
N VAL A 274 -5.86 -6.38 -14.25
CA VAL A 274 -6.26 -6.55 -12.84
C VAL A 274 -7.67 -6.01 -12.59
N VAL A 275 -8.10 -5.04 -13.41
CA VAL A 275 -9.40 -4.35 -13.30
C VAL A 275 -10.29 -4.61 -14.52
N ASP A 276 -10.05 -5.68 -15.27
CA ASP A 276 -10.76 -6.08 -16.50
C ASP A 276 -12.29 -6.03 -16.32
N GLN A 277 -12.79 -6.69 -15.27
CA GLN A 277 -14.19 -6.83 -14.89
C GLN A 277 -14.77 -5.61 -14.16
N VAL A 278 -13.94 -4.66 -13.72
CA VAL A 278 -14.40 -3.44 -13.04
C VAL A 278 -14.99 -2.49 -14.06
N LYS A 279 -16.20 -1.97 -13.80
CA LYS A 279 -16.89 -1.02 -14.68
C LYS A 279 -16.08 0.28 -14.87
N PRO A 280 -16.08 0.89 -16.07
CA PRO A 280 -15.45 2.18 -16.29
C PRO A 280 -16.17 3.28 -15.51
N LEU A 281 -15.41 4.29 -15.08
CA LEU A 281 -15.96 5.54 -14.55
C LEU A 281 -16.60 6.35 -15.70
N THR A 282 -17.92 6.27 -15.82
CA THR A 282 -18.70 7.19 -16.67
C THR A 282 -18.79 8.57 -16.01
N LYS A 283 -18.88 9.62 -16.84
CA LYS A 283 -19.16 11.00 -16.42
C LYS A 283 -20.66 11.24 -16.33
#